data_AF-A0AAV0Y8J8-F1
#
_entry.id   AF-A0AAV0Y8J8-F1
#
_cell.length_a   1.000
_cell.length_b   1.000
_cell.length_c   1.000
_cell.angle_alpha   90.00
_cell.angle_beta   90.00
_cell.angle_gamma   90.00
#
_symmetry.space_group_name_H-M   'P 1'
#
loop_
_entity.id
_entity.type
_entity.pdbx_description
1 polymer ?
#
loop_
_entity_poly.entity_id
_entity_poly.type
_entity_poly.pdbx_seq_one_letter_code
_entity_poly.pdbx_strand_id
1 'polypeptide(L)'
;MGIETKYLVGQGYDGAASMSGIFNGTQAHIRTKHPMALYIHCSSHCLNLAISFSCKIPDIRNCMGTMQTVCNFFSYPKRSNVLLGTITKLLPDEKSFKLKKFCPTRWVERHDAVILYYELQPAIISALEDISLWKDTDTSSAANQLLASIHQFKFQISMMILVKLFSISVSLSKFLQTENVDLENALSFAENTQATLKDIRLNADKEFNELFKSIEKICSTLEIAVCVPRISCRQTHRNNVDVDTPESYYRVAVFIPFLDNFIEQLHNRFLEHRSILMSFDCLIPKPNCKVTKDIEDQFKLLLETYKDILNDDILNEYSCCAELKLWHNSFEYQAQCSQQSKITVTDLFFQCNSEMYTIISKLLQIFITLPVTTASGERSFSTLRRIKTYLRNTTGQNRLNGLSMLNIHRDIIITPEEIVNEMGKTSNKRLALHL
;
A
#
# COMPACT_ATOMS: atom_id res chain seq x y z
N MET A 1 2.38 -10.90 -26.83
CA MET A 1 3.42 -10.59 -25.83
C MET A 1 4.42 -11.73 -25.63
N GLY A 2 4.32 -12.87 -26.35
CA GLY A 2 5.32 -13.95 -26.24
C GLY A 2 5.39 -14.65 -24.88
N ILE A 3 4.38 -14.44 -24.01
CA ILE A 3 4.33 -15.02 -22.68
C ILE A 3 3.68 -16.40 -22.76
N GLU A 4 4.37 -17.42 -22.28
CA GLU A 4 3.83 -18.77 -22.16
C GLU A 4 2.83 -18.84 -21.00
N THR A 5 1.55 -18.69 -21.32
CA THR A 5 0.47 -18.62 -20.32
C THR A 5 0.27 -19.89 -19.48
N LYS A 6 0.89 -21.02 -19.85
CA LYS A 6 0.89 -22.25 -19.03
C LYS A 6 1.62 -22.07 -17.69
N TYR A 7 2.57 -21.14 -17.62
CA TYR A 7 3.33 -20.83 -16.41
C TYR A 7 2.72 -19.69 -15.58
N LEU A 8 1.48 -19.30 -15.87
CA LEU A 8 0.80 -18.25 -15.12
C LEU A 8 0.27 -18.80 -13.78
N VAL A 9 1.00 -18.52 -12.69
CA VAL A 9 0.70 -19.00 -11.34
C VAL A 9 0.11 -17.94 -10.40
N GLY A 10 0.08 -16.68 -10.84
CA GLY A 10 -0.43 -15.59 -10.04
C GLY A 10 -0.90 -14.42 -10.88
N GLN A 11 -1.86 -13.67 -10.35
CA GLN A 11 -2.35 -12.42 -10.89
C GLN A 11 -2.62 -11.44 -9.74
N GLY A 12 -2.05 -10.24 -9.82
CA GLY A 12 -2.09 -9.26 -8.74
C GLY A 12 -2.63 -7.93 -9.23
N TYR A 13 -3.79 -7.52 -8.74
CA TYR A 13 -4.44 -6.26 -9.11
C TYR A 13 -5.12 -5.61 -7.91
N ASP A 14 -5.71 -4.42 -8.12
CA ASP A 14 -6.55 -3.80 -7.10
C ASP A 14 -7.85 -4.61 -6.83
N GLY A 15 -8.59 -4.15 -5.83
CA GLY A 15 -9.79 -4.81 -5.33
C GLY A 15 -11.08 -4.26 -5.96
N ALA A 16 -11.00 -3.48 -7.04
CA ALA A 16 -12.17 -2.97 -7.72
C ALA A 16 -13.01 -4.12 -8.29
N ALA A 17 -14.33 -4.02 -8.25
CA ALA A 17 -15.23 -5.11 -8.61
C ALA A 17 -14.99 -5.67 -10.03
N SER A 18 -14.57 -4.82 -10.98
CA SER A 18 -14.20 -5.23 -12.34
C SER A 18 -12.93 -6.09 -12.39
N MET A 19 -12.05 -5.98 -11.40
CA MET A 19 -10.80 -6.75 -11.30
C MET A 19 -10.99 -7.98 -10.40
N SER A 20 -11.50 -7.77 -9.19
CA SER A 20 -11.58 -8.77 -8.10
C SER A 20 -12.85 -9.64 -8.13
N GLY A 21 -13.87 -9.28 -8.92
CA GLY A 21 -15.15 -9.99 -8.95
C GLY A 21 -15.01 -11.48 -9.22
N ILE A 22 -15.59 -12.31 -8.35
CA ILE A 22 -15.47 -13.78 -8.39
C ILE A 22 -16.21 -14.42 -9.58
N PHE A 23 -17.19 -13.74 -10.16
CA PHE A 23 -18.00 -14.25 -11.27
C PHE A 23 -17.65 -13.61 -12.61
N ASN A 24 -17.54 -12.28 -12.64
CA ASN A 24 -17.37 -11.48 -13.87
C ASN A 24 -16.21 -10.47 -13.77
N GLY A 25 -15.33 -10.62 -12.77
CA GLY A 25 -14.10 -9.83 -12.70
C GLY A 25 -13.03 -10.38 -13.64
N THR A 26 -12.04 -9.57 -13.96
CA THR A 26 -10.83 -9.99 -14.67
C THR A 26 -10.23 -11.26 -14.08
N GLN A 27 -10.21 -11.38 -12.74
CA GLN A 27 -9.66 -12.56 -12.09
C GLN A 27 -10.40 -13.85 -12.40
N ALA A 28 -11.74 -13.82 -12.43
CA ALA A 28 -12.56 -14.98 -12.77
C ALA A 28 -12.32 -15.41 -14.23
N HIS A 29 -12.25 -14.45 -15.16
CA HIS A 29 -11.98 -14.73 -16.57
C HIS A 29 -10.59 -15.34 -16.81
N ILE A 30 -9.56 -14.85 -16.09
CA ILE A 30 -8.22 -15.43 -16.17
C ILE A 30 -8.22 -16.84 -15.56
N ARG A 31 -8.83 -17.04 -14.37
CA ARG A 31 -8.87 -18.36 -13.71
C ARG A 31 -9.65 -19.41 -14.49
N THR A 32 -10.65 -19.01 -15.28
CA THR A 32 -11.38 -19.93 -16.16
C THR A 32 -10.46 -20.56 -17.21
N LYS A 33 -9.45 -19.82 -17.68
CA LYS A 33 -8.47 -20.29 -18.67
C LYS A 33 -7.20 -20.85 -18.04
N HIS A 34 -6.81 -20.31 -16.89
CA HIS A 34 -5.58 -20.64 -16.17
C HIS A 34 -5.92 -20.81 -14.68
N PRO A 35 -6.41 -22.00 -14.25
CA PRO A 35 -6.89 -22.22 -12.89
C PRO A 35 -5.85 -21.95 -11.79
N MET A 36 -4.58 -22.18 -12.11
CA MET A 36 -3.43 -21.94 -11.22
C MET A 36 -3.07 -20.46 -11.06
N ALA A 37 -3.62 -19.55 -11.88
CA ALA A 37 -3.34 -18.11 -11.80
C ALA A 37 -4.08 -17.47 -10.62
N LEU A 38 -3.55 -17.67 -9.41
CA LEU A 38 -4.17 -17.24 -8.17
C LEU A 38 -4.32 -15.72 -8.11
N TYR A 39 -5.51 -15.25 -7.79
CA TYR A 39 -5.73 -13.83 -7.55
C TYR A 39 -5.20 -13.42 -6.18
N ILE A 40 -4.40 -12.36 -6.18
CA ILE A 40 -3.90 -11.72 -4.97
C ILE A 40 -4.31 -10.25 -5.02
N HIS A 41 -5.13 -9.84 -4.04
CA HIS A 41 -5.47 -8.44 -3.86
C HIS A 41 -4.19 -7.69 -3.49
N CYS A 42 -3.78 -6.68 -4.26
CA CYS A 42 -2.60 -5.87 -3.94
C CYS A 42 -2.53 -5.42 -2.47
N SER A 43 -1.45 -5.78 -1.76
CA SER A 43 -1.22 -5.42 -0.35
C SER A 43 -1.21 -3.90 -0.11
N SER A 44 -0.61 -3.12 -1.02
CA SER A 44 -0.63 -1.65 -0.95
C SER A 44 -2.07 -1.11 -1.03
N HIS A 45 -2.92 -1.73 -1.86
CA HIS A 45 -4.32 -1.38 -1.96
C HIS A 45 -5.12 -1.85 -0.72
N CYS A 46 -4.81 -3.02 -0.17
CA CYS A 46 -5.40 -3.48 1.10
C CYS A 46 -5.16 -2.50 2.24
N LEU A 47 -3.91 -2.05 2.43
CA LEU A 47 -3.57 -1.04 3.43
C LEU A 47 -4.32 0.28 3.16
N ASN A 48 -4.34 0.73 1.91
CA ASN A 48 -5.08 1.93 1.50
C ASN A 48 -6.56 1.84 1.89
N LEU A 49 -7.23 0.73 1.54
CA LEU A 49 -8.63 0.52 1.91
C LEU A 49 -8.80 0.50 3.43
N ALA A 50 -7.90 -0.16 4.17
CA ALA A 50 -8.01 -0.24 5.61
C ALA A 50 -8.01 1.14 6.28
N ILE A 51 -7.11 2.02 5.86
CA ILE A 51 -7.03 3.39 6.36
C ILE A 51 -8.21 4.23 5.86
N SER A 52 -8.59 4.11 4.59
CA SER A 52 -9.71 4.86 4.02
C SER A 52 -11.03 4.57 4.73
N PHE A 53 -11.28 3.30 5.08
CA PHE A 53 -12.47 2.90 5.82
C PHE A 53 -12.43 3.35 7.28
N SER A 54 -11.27 3.29 7.95
CA SER A 54 -11.15 3.78 9.33
C SER A 54 -11.36 5.28 9.44
N CYS A 55 -10.94 6.06 8.44
CA CYS A 55 -11.15 7.50 8.39
C CYS A 55 -12.61 7.94 8.16
N LYS A 56 -13.59 7.03 8.09
CA LYS A 56 -15.02 7.37 7.93
C LYS A 56 -15.66 7.97 9.19
N ILE A 57 -14.99 7.91 10.33
CA ILE A 57 -15.43 8.55 11.57
C ILE A 57 -15.66 10.05 11.30
N PRO A 58 -16.82 10.63 11.66
CA PRO A 58 -17.19 11.96 11.23
C PRO A 58 -16.15 13.05 11.51
N ASP A 59 -15.56 13.06 12.71
CA ASP A 59 -14.53 14.01 13.12
C ASP A 59 -13.27 13.91 12.25
N ILE A 60 -12.77 12.68 12.06
CA ILE A 60 -11.60 12.37 11.22
C ILE A 60 -11.88 12.71 9.75
N ARG A 61 -13.02 12.25 9.21
CA ARG A 61 -13.46 12.51 7.84
C ARG A 61 -13.56 14.01 7.55
N ASN A 62 -14.22 14.75 8.45
CA ASN A 62 -14.41 16.18 8.28
C ASN A 62 -13.08 16.93 8.41
N CYS A 63 -12.19 16.53 9.32
CA CYS A 63 -10.84 17.06 9.42
C CYS A 63 -10.08 16.93 8.10
N MET A 64 -10.02 15.72 7.52
CA MET A 64 -9.38 15.51 6.23
C MET A 64 -10.06 16.31 5.10
N GLY A 65 -11.39 16.43 5.13
CA GLY A 65 -12.15 17.26 4.18
C GLY A 65 -11.75 18.73 4.23
N THR A 66 -11.60 19.29 5.44
CA THR A 66 -11.12 20.66 5.64
C THR A 66 -9.67 20.81 5.16
N MET A 67 -8.77 19.89 5.51
CA MET A 67 -7.37 19.90 5.03
C MET A 67 -7.32 19.91 3.49
N GLN A 68 -8.14 19.08 2.84
CA GLN A 68 -8.22 19.03 1.38
C GLN A 68 -8.74 20.36 0.77
N THR A 69 -9.71 21.01 1.41
CA THR A 69 -10.19 22.32 0.97
C THR A 69 -9.10 23.38 1.08
N VAL A 70 -8.32 23.37 2.16
CA VAL A 70 -7.15 24.25 2.33
C VAL A 70 -6.09 23.99 1.24
N CYS A 71 -5.74 22.72 0.97
CA CYS A 71 -4.81 22.37 -0.11
C CYS A 71 -5.32 22.85 -1.48
N ASN A 72 -6.63 22.74 -1.74
CA ASN A 72 -7.25 23.23 -2.97
C ASN A 72 -7.23 24.76 -3.07
N PHE A 73 -7.45 25.46 -1.95
CA PHE A 73 -7.34 26.91 -1.86
C PHE A 73 -5.93 27.36 -2.28
N PHE A 74 -4.88 26.80 -1.70
CA PHE A 74 -3.50 27.16 -2.05
C PHE A 74 -3.02 26.63 -3.41
N SER A 75 -3.85 25.91 -4.18
CA SER A 75 -3.48 25.41 -5.51
C SER A 75 -3.35 26.50 -6.57
N TYR A 76 -3.89 27.70 -6.33
CA TYR A 76 -3.79 28.81 -7.28
C TYR A 76 -2.48 29.59 -7.10
N PRO A 77 -1.75 29.95 -8.18
CA PRO A 77 -0.39 30.48 -8.08
C PRO A 77 -0.23 31.68 -7.15
N LYS A 78 -1.15 32.66 -7.23
CA LYS A 78 -1.09 33.87 -6.38
C LYS A 78 -1.14 33.53 -4.88
N ARG A 79 -1.98 32.58 -4.49
CA ARG A 79 -2.14 32.14 -3.09
C ARG A 79 -0.98 31.22 -2.67
N SER A 80 -0.55 30.35 -3.58
CA SER A 80 0.63 29.49 -3.36
C SER A 80 1.89 30.30 -3.07
N ASN A 81 2.07 31.45 -3.72
CA ASN A 81 3.22 32.32 -3.49
C ASN A 81 3.19 32.98 -2.11
N VAL A 82 2.00 33.33 -1.59
CA VAL A 82 1.88 33.82 -0.20
C VAL A 82 2.27 32.72 0.78
N LEU A 83 1.73 31.52 0.60
CA LEU A 83 2.09 30.38 1.45
C LEU A 83 3.60 30.12 1.41
N LEU A 84 4.21 30.14 0.22
CA LEU A 84 5.65 29.98 0.07
C LEU A 84 6.43 31.04 0.88
N GLY A 85 6.02 32.31 0.79
CA GLY A 85 6.62 33.40 1.57
C GLY A 85 6.52 33.18 3.08
N THR A 86 5.36 32.71 3.56
CA THR A 86 5.15 32.39 4.98
C THR A 86 5.94 31.17 5.44
N ILE A 87 6.11 30.15 4.60
CA ILE A 87 6.95 28.98 4.88
C ILE A 87 8.41 29.43 5.02
N THR A 88 8.94 30.19 4.07
CA THR A 88 10.32 30.68 4.14
C THR A 88 10.57 31.56 5.37
N LYS A 89 9.57 32.33 5.81
CA LYS A 89 9.68 33.21 6.97
C LYS A 89 9.62 32.46 8.30
N LEU A 90 8.72 31.49 8.44
CA LEU A 90 8.43 30.82 9.72
C LEU A 90 9.13 29.47 9.87
N LEU A 91 9.51 28.84 8.76
CA LEU A 91 10.07 27.48 8.69
C LEU A 91 11.29 27.48 7.73
N PRO A 92 12.40 28.17 8.09
CA PRO A 92 13.53 28.38 7.18
C PRO A 92 14.29 27.10 6.83
N ASP A 93 14.24 26.07 7.69
CA ASP A 93 14.91 24.79 7.50
C ASP A 93 14.09 23.79 6.65
N GLU A 94 12.84 24.13 6.33
CA GLU A 94 11.91 23.22 5.68
C GLU A 94 12.20 23.13 4.16
N LYS A 95 12.37 21.91 3.66
CA LYS A 95 12.71 21.66 2.24
C LYS A 95 11.47 21.45 1.36
N SER A 96 10.30 21.29 1.98
CA SER A 96 9.04 21.03 1.30
C SER A 96 8.20 22.30 1.14
N PHE A 97 8.18 22.83 -0.07
CA PHE A 97 7.59 24.15 -0.37
C PHE A 97 6.15 24.08 -0.90
N LYS A 98 5.52 22.91 -0.89
CA LYS A 98 4.22 22.72 -1.53
C LYS A 98 3.34 21.71 -0.81
N LEU A 99 2.11 22.13 -0.49
CA LEU A 99 1.08 21.23 0.01
C LEU A 99 0.78 20.14 -1.01
N LYS A 100 0.76 18.90 -0.53
CA LYS A 100 0.33 17.73 -1.32
C LYS A 100 -1.20 17.68 -1.32
N LYS A 101 -1.81 17.50 -2.49
CA LYS A 101 -3.24 17.23 -2.59
C LYS A 101 -3.51 15.80 -2.11
N PHE A 102 -4.62 15.57 -1.42
CA PHE A 102 -5.02 14.20 -1.09
C PHE A 102 -5.52 13.53 -2.36
N CYS A 103 -4.73 12.60 -2.90
CA CYS A 103 -5.19 11.76 -3.99
C CYS A 103 -6.14 10.68 -3.43
N PRO A 104 -7.37 10.51 -3.96
CA PRO A 104 -8.25 9.41 -3.59
C PRO A 104 -7.71 8.03 -3.92
N THR A 105 -6.91 7.94 -4.98
CA THR A 105 -6.43 6.67 -5.54
C THR A 105 -4.97 6.36 -5.25
N ARG A 106 -4.16 7.32 -4.75
CA ARG A 106 -2.74 7.12 -4.39
C ARG A 106 -2.47 7.53 -2.95
N TRP A 107 -2.48 6.55 -2.05
CA TRP A 107 -2.61 6.78 -0.61
C TRP A 107 -1.33 7.14 0.13
N VAL A 108 -0.19 6.77 -0.40
CA VAL A 108 1.15 7.15 0.09
C VAL A 108 1.26 8.67 0.21
N GLU A 109 0.67 9.37 -0.76
CA GLU A 109 0.59 10.82 -0.79
C GLU A 109 -0.30 11.38 0.33
N ARG A 110 -1.18 10.58 0.95
CA ARG A 110 -2.02 11.01 2.08
C ARG A 110 -1.32 10.96 3.43
N HIS A 111 -0.50 9.94 3.72
CA HIS A 111 0.34 9.93 4.92
C HIS A 111 1.22 11.17 4.93
N ASP A 112 1.95 11.36 3.84
CA ASP A 112 2.80 12.52 3.64
C ASP A 112 2.00 13.83 3.67
N ALA A 113 0.81 13.90 3.08
CA ALA A 113 0.00 15.11 3.08
C ALA A 113 -0.49 15.49 4.49
N VAL A 114 -0.90 14.52 5.32
CA VAL A 114 -1.33 14.81 6.69
C VAL A 114 -0.15 15.29 7.54
N ILE A 115 0.98 14.59 7.47
CA ILE A 115 2.18 14.93 8.25
C ILE A 115 2.72 16.29 7.80
N LEU A 116 2.86 16.51 6.49
CA LEU A 116 3.31 17.78 5.94
C LEU A 116 2.34 18.93 6.26
N TYR A 117 1.03 18.69 6.22
CA TYR A 117 0.05 19.71 6.60
C TYR A 117 0.23 20.13 8.07
N TYR A 118 0.45 19.17 8.96
CA TYR A 118 0.72 19.43 10.37
C TYR A 118 2.00 20.26 10.55
N GLU A 119 3.10 19.88 9.89
CA GLU A 119 4.37 20.62 9.92
C GLU A 119 4.23 22.06 9.38
N LEU A 120 3.49 22.24 8.30
CA LEU A 120 3.28 23.54 7.66
C LEU A 120 2.14 24.36 8.30
N GLN A 121 1.44 23.84 9.30
CA GLN A 121 0.26 24.49 9.88
C GLN A 121 0.50 25.94 10.32
N PRO A 122 1.62 26.31 10.98
CA PRO A 122 1.87 27.70 11.34
C PRO A 122 1.92 28.64 10.13
N ALA A 123 2.57 28.21 9.05
CA ALA A 123 2.63 28.96 7.79
C ALA A 123 1.27 29.03 7.10
N ILE A 124 0.48 27.95 7.13
CA ILE A 124 -0.89 27.93 6.59
C ILE A 124 -1.77 28.96 7.29
N ILE A 125 -1.72 29.03 8.63
CA ILE A 125 -2.50 29.98 9.44
C ILE A 125 -2.11 31.41 9.06
N SER A 126 -0.81 31.74 9.10
CA SER A 126 -0.31 33.07 8.74
C SER A 126 -0.69 33.48 7.31
N ALA A 127 -0.61 32.55 6.35
CA ALA A 127 -0.99 32.84 4.97
C ALA A 127 -2.50 33.08 4.82
N LEU A 128 -3.35 32.35 5.56
CA LEU A 128 -4.80 32.58 5.54
C LEU A 128 -5.18 33.91 6.18
N GLU A 129 -4.50 34.30 7.27
CA GLU A 129 -4.65 35.61 7.90
C GLU A 129 -4.31 36.73 6.92
N ASP A 130 -3.16 36.65 6.24
CA ASP A 130 -2.75 37.64 5.24
C ASP A 130 -3.76 37.75 4.08
N ILE A 131 -4.24 36.61 3.58
CA ILE A 131 -5.20 36.57 2.47
C ILE A 131 -6.59 37.06 2.91
N SER A 132 -6.97 36.88 4.18
CA SER A 132 -8.25 37.37 4.72
C SER A 132 -8.37 38.90 4.70
N LEU A 133 -7.25 39.61 4.60
CA LEU A 133 -7.18 41.07 4.52
C LEU A 133 -7.19 41.61 3.08
N TRP A 134 -7.28 40.73 2.07
CA TRP A 134 -7.28 41.14 0.67
C TRP A 134 -8.55 41.90 0.29
N LYS A 135 -8.41 42.84 -0.66
CA LYS A 135 -9.53 43.60 -1.23
C LYS A 135 -10.54 42.72 -1.98
N ASP A 136 -10.10 41.60 -2.54
CA ASP A 136 -10.95 40.64 -3.25
C ASP A 136 -11.86 39.91 -2.26
N THR A 137 -13.14 40.24 -2.26
CA THR A 137 -14.11 39.82 -1.23
C THR A 137 -14.34 38.31 -1.21
N ASP A 138 -14.38 37.67 -2.37
CA ASP A 138 -14.62 36.22 -2.46
C ASP A 138 -13.43 35.43 -1.88
N THR A 139 -12.20 35.78 -2.26
CA THR A 139 -11.00 35.10 -1.77
C THR A 139 -10.75 35.40 -0.30
N SER A 140 -10.94 36.64 0.15
CA SER A 140 -10.72 37.02 1.55
C SER A 140 -11.76 36.39 2.48
N SER A 141 -13.03 36.37 2.08
CA SER A 141 -14.10 35.66 2.80
C SER A 141 -13.83 34.15 2.88
N ALA A 142 -13.42 33.53 1.77
CA ALA A 142 -13.05 32.12 1.77
C ALA A 142 -11.84 31.82 2.67
N ALA A 143 -10.81 32.67 2.68
CA ALA A 143 -9.66 32.53 3.56
C ALA A 143 -10.07 32.61 5.05
N ASN A 144 -10.92 33.59 5.40
CA ASN A 144 -11.43 33.75 6.75
C ASN A 144 -12.27 32.54 7.21
N GLN A 145 -13.11 31.98 6.33
CA GLN A 145 -13.90 30.78 6.63
C GLN A 145 -13.00 29.55 6.85
N LEU A 146 -11.95 29.38 6.05
CA LEU A 146 -10.99 28.31 6.22
C LEU A 146 -10.20 28.46 7.51
N LEU A 147 -9.74 29.68 7.82
CA LEU A 147 -9.06 30.02 9.06
C LEU A 147 -9.94 29.66 10.27
N ALA A 148 -11.20 30.12 10.28
CA ALA A 148 -12.15 29.79 11.33
C ALA A 148 -12.46 28.29 11.47
N SER A 149 -12.30 27.52 10.38
CA SER A 149 -12.51 26.06 10.39
C SER A 149 -11.32 25.31 10.98
N ILE A 150 -10.10 25.71 10.64
CA ILE A 150 -8.88 25.09 11.17
C ILE A 150 -8.59 25.55 12.60
N HIS A 151 -9.09 26.72 13.00
CA HIS A 151 -8.96 27.29 14.34
C HIS A 151 -10.02 26.74 15.33
N GLN A 152 -10.49 25.51 15.14
CA GLN A 152 -11.42 24.84 16.05
C GLN A 152 -10.71 23.72 16.80
N PHE A 153 -10.95 23.59 18.11
CA PHE A 153 -10.37 22.52 18.92
C PHE A 153 -10.64 21.13 18.32
N LYS A 154 -11.87 20.89 17.85
CA LYS A 154 -12.27 19.65 17.16
C LYS A 154 -11.39 19.32 15.95
N PHE A 155 -11.01 20.32 15.17
CA PHE A 155 -10.11 20.13 14.02
C PHE A 155 -8.70 19.76 14.50
N GLN A 156 -8.18 20.50 15.48
CA GLN A 156 -6.84 20.31 16.02
C GLN A 156 -6.64 18.93 16.65
N ILE A 157 -7.57 18.48 17.51
CA ILE A 157 -7.49 17.13 18.11
C ILE A 157 -7.63 16.03 17.06
N SER A 158 -8.52 16.19 16.07
CA SER A 158 -8.70 15.19 15.00
C SER A 158 -7.46 15.07 14.12
N MET A 159 -6.80 16.20 13.81
CA MET A 159 -5.55 16.23 13.06
C MET A 159 -4.43 15.55 13.85
N MET A 160 -4.31 15.80 15.16
CA MET A 160 -3.32 15.13 16.01
C MET A 160 -3.52 13.62 16.07
N ILE A 161 -4.76 13.16 16.20
CA ILE A 161 -5.11 11.73 16.16
C ILE A 161 -4.68 11.13 14.81
N LEU A 162 -4.99 11.80 13.70
CA LEU A 162 -4.59 11.39 12.36
C LEU A 162 -3.06 11.27 12.24
N VAL A 163 -2.31 12.29 12.63
CA VAL A 163 -0.84 12.31 12.58
C VAL A 163 -0.27 11.13 13.38
N LYS A 164 -0.72 10.91 14.62
CA LYS A 164 -0.23 9.81 15.47
C LYS A 164 -0.43 8.44 14.80
N LEU A 165 -1.63 8.14 14.30
CA LEU A 165 -1.90 6.82 13.73
C LEU A 165 -1.32 6.64 12.32
N PHE A 166 -1.22 7.72 11.54
CA PHE A 166 -0.61 7.67 10.22
C PHE A 166 0.90 7.47 10.31
N SER A 167 1.57 8.06 11.31
CA SER A 167 2.99 7.83 11.57
C SER A 167 3.34 6.37 11.86
N ILE A 168 2.39 5.55 12.34
CA ILE A 168 2.60 4.11 12.55
C ILE A 168 2.55 3.35 11.22
N SER A 169 1.59 3.70 10.36
CA SER A 169 1.32 2.97 9.12
C SER A 169 2.13 3.46 7.91
N VAL A 170 2.80 4.61 8.01
CA VAL A 170 3.63 5.15 6.91
C VAL A 170 4.80 4.23 6.54
N SER A 171 5.41 3.58 7.53
CA SER A 171 6.53 2.65 7.30
C SER A 171 6.09 1.44 6.50
N LEU A 172 4.96 0.82 6.88
CA LEU A 172 4.36 -0.27 6.12
C LEU A 172 3.97 0.17 4.70
N SER A 173 3.36 1.35 4.57
CA SER A 173 3.00 1.93 3.27
C SER A 173 4.21 2.02 2.33
N LYS A 174 5.33 2.58 2.80
CA LYS A 174 6.58 2.70 2.02
C LYS A 174 7.16 1.33 1.67
N PHE A 175 7.16 0.38 2.61
CA PHE A 175 7.66 -0.97 2.38
C PHE A 175 6.88 -1.70 1.26
N LEU A 176 5.55 -1.67 1.31
CA LEU A 176 4.69 -2.37 0.34
C LEU A 176 4.78 -1.85 -1.11
N GLN A 177 5.47 -0.73 -1.33
CA GLN A 177 5.73 -0.15 -2.65
C GLN A 177 7.11 -0.48 -3.22
N THR A 178 7.97 -1.12 -2.44
CA THR A 178 9.29 -1.54 -2.93
C THR A 178 9.15 -2.62 -4.00
N GLU A 179 10.18 -2.82 -4.82
CA GLU A 179 10.14 -3.78 -5.94
C GLU A 179 10.15 -5.23 -5.49
N ASN A 180 10.94 -5.53 -4.47
CA ASN A 180 11.27 -6.89 -4.05
C ASN A 180 10.51 -7.26 -2.78
N VAL A 181 9.18 -7.13 -2.82
CA VAL A 181 8.31 -7.48 -1.70
C VAL A 181 7.79 -8.90 -1.89
N ASP A 182 8.10 -9.78 -0.95
CA ASP A 182 7.48 -11.11 -0.83
C ASP A 182 6.29 -11.10 0.14
N LEU A 183 5.46 -12.15 0.04
CA LEU A 183 4.18 -12.25 0.75
C LEU A 183 4.38 -12.40 2.26
N GLU A 184 5.42 -13.12 2.69
CA GLU A 184 5.73 -13.37 4.09
C GLU A 184 6.10 -12.05 4.80
N ASN A 185 7.03 -11.28 4.22
CA ASN A 185 7.44 -9.99 4.78
C ASN A 185 6.29 -8.98 4.78
N ALA A 186 5.48 -8.92 3.71
CA ALA A 186 4.30 -8.06 3.66
C ALA A 186 3.33 -8.37 4.81
N LEU A 187 3.06 -9.65 5.06
CA LEU A 187 2.21 -10.09 6.17
C LEU A 187 2.85 -9.82 7.54
N SER A 188 4.12 -10.18 7.73
CA SER A 188 4.82 -9.97 9.00
C SER A 188 4.84 -8.49 9.38
N PHE A 189 5.10 -7.58 8.44
CA PHE A 189 5.09 -6.14 8.73
C PHE A 189 3.66 -5.59 8.92
N ALA A 190 2.66 -6.13 8.23
CA ALA A 190 1.27 -5.79 8.49
C ALA A 190 0.82 -6.22 9.90
N GLU A 191 1.21 -7.43 10.33
CA GLU A 191 0.96 -7.94 11.68
C GLU A 191 1.69 -7.13 12.74
N ASN A 192 2.95 -6.75 12.52
CA ASN A 192 3.68 -5.87 13.43
C ASN A 192 2.99 -4.51 13.56
N THR A 193 2.55 -3.92 12.44
CA THR A 193 1.78 -2.66 12.44
C THR A 193 0.49 -2.82 13.23
N GLN A 194 -0.21 -3.95 13.05
CA GLN A 194 -1.44 -4.25 13.79
C GLN A 194 -1.18 -4.44 15.29
N ALA A 195 -0.11 -5.13 15.67
CA ALA A 195 0.29 -5.34 17.06
C ALA A 195 0.57 -3.99 17.74
N THR A 196 1.33 -3.10 17.11
CA THR A 196 1.57 -1.74 17.61
C THR A 196 0.26 -0.96 17.82
N LEU A 197 -0.70 -1.05 16.89
CA LEU A 197 -2.01 -0.41 17.04
C LEU A 197 -2.82 -1.03 18.20
N LYS A 198 -2.75 -2.35 18.39
CA LYS A 198 -3.38 -3.06 19.51
C LYS A 198 -2.76 -2.65 20.85
N ASP A 199 -1.44 -2.48 20.92
CA ASP A 199 -0.76 -2.03 22.13
C ASP A 199 -1.18 -0.60 22.52
N ILE A 200 -1.32 0.29 21.53
CA ILE A 200 -1.88 1.64 21.75
C ILE A 200 -3.32 1.55 22.23
N ARG A 201 -4.11 0.63 21.66
CA ARG A 201 -5.51 0.43 22.06
C ARG A 201 -5.66 -0.13 23.47
N LEU A 202 -4.75 -1.01 23.90
CA LEU A 202 -4.68 -1.55 25.27
C LEU A 202 -4.30 -0.44 26.27
N ASN A 203 -3.41 0.46 25.87
CA ASN A 203 -2.94 1.58 26.69
C ASN A 203 -3.64 2.90 26.34
N ALA A 204 -4.87 2.85 25.80
CA ALA A 204 -5.52 4.00 25.18
C ALA A 204 -5.67 5.21 26.11
N ASP A 205 -5.85 4.99 27.41
CA ASP A 205 -5.96 6.07 28.39
C ASP A 205 -4.66 6.87 28.50
N LYS A 206 -3.52 6.18 28.66
CA LYS A 206 -2.20 6.80 28.77
C LYS A 206 -1.79 7.44 27.44
N GLU A 207 -1.94 6.70 26.35
CA GLU A 207 -1.60 7.15 24.99
C GLU A 207 -2.39 8.40 24.59
N PHE A 208 -3.68 8.44 24.93
CA PHE A 208 -4.51 9.60 24.64
C PHE A 208 -4.20 10.77 25.58
N ASN A 209 -3.89 10.53 26.85
CA ASN A 209 -3.51 11.59 27.79
C ASN A 209 -2.24 12.34 27.34
N GLU A 210 -1.22 11.62 26.86
CA GLU A 210 0.00 12.22 26.32
C GLU A 210 -0.27 13.04 25.05
N LEU A 211 -1.13 12.53 24.15
CA LEU A 211 -1.59 13.26 22.98
C LEU A 211 -2.40 14.51 23.38
N PHE A 212 -3.26 14.39 24.39
CA PHE A 212 -4.13 15.46 24.86
C PHE A 212 -3.31 16.62 25.45
N LYS A 213 -2.35 16.32 26.32
CA LYS A 213 -1.40 17.32 26.86
C LYS A 213 -0.61 18.04 25.76
N SER A 214 -0.27 17.33 24.69
CA SER A 214 0.43 17.91 23.55
C SER A 214 -0.46 18.90 22.78
N ILE A 215 -1.73 18.56 22.57
CA ILE A 215 -2.65 19.46 21.86
C ILE A 215 -3.07 20.66 22.73
N GLU A 216 -3.15 20.53 24.05
CA GLU A 216 -3.41 21.66 24.96
C GLU A 216 -2.34 22.74 24.84
N LYS A 217 -1.07 22.34 24.71
CA LYS A 217 0.04 23.28 24.46
C LYS A 217 -0.12 23.99 23.12
N ILE A 218 -0.42 23.25 22.06
CA ILE A 218 -0.66 23.82 20.73
C ILE A 218 -1.84 24.79 20.75
N CYS A 219 -2.94 24.42 21.40
CA CYS A 219 -4.13 25.26 21.51
C CYS A 219 -3.86 26.51 22.35
N SER A 220 -3.01 26.44 23.37
CA SER A 220 -2.59 27.61 24.15
C SER A 220 -1.82 28.61 23.28
N THR A 221 -0.90 28.11 22.44
CA THR A 221 -0.15 28.96 21.48
C THR A 221 -1.05 29.57 20.42
N LEU A 222 -2.07 28.85 19.99
CA LEU A 222 -3.04 29.31 19.00
C LEU A 222 -4.23 30.07 19.61
N GLU A 223 -4.28 30.27 20.92
CA GLU A 223 -5.42 30.90 21.63
C GLU A 223 -6.78 30.19 21.39
N ILE A 224 -6.75 28.86 21.17
CA ILE A 224 -7.94 28.02 20.96
C ILE A 224 -8.45 27.49 22.30
N ALA A 225 -9.72 27.75 22.62
CA ALA A 225 -10.37 27.18 23.80
C ALA A 225 -10.62 25.67 23.64
N VAL A 226 -10.12 24.88 24.61
CA VAL A 226 -10.37 23.44 24.72
C VAL A 226 -11.83 23.20 25.07
N CYS A 227 -12.60 22.56 24.18
CA CYS A 227 -14.03 22.34 24.40
C CYS A 227 -14.58 21.08 23.71
N VAL A 228 -15.68 20.57 24.27
CA VAL A 228 -16.51 19.54 23.64
C VAL A 228 -17.40 20.20 22.58
N PRO A 229 -17.69 19.56 21.42
CA PRO A 229 -18.62 20.11 20.45
C PRO A 229 -20.00 20.30 21.08
N ARG A 230 -20.69 21.41 20.73
CA ARG A 230 -22.04 21.69 21.23
C ARG A 230 -23.00 20.52 20.96
N ILE A 231 -23.58 19.95 22.01
CA ILE A 231 -24.63 18.93 21.92
C ILE A 231 -25.95 19.65 21.62
N SER A 232 -26.47 19.50 20.39
CA SER A 232 -27.76 20.06 19.99
C SER A 232 -28.86 19.03 20.22
N CYS A 233 -29.90 19.40 20.95
CA CYS A 233 -31.03 18.52 21.28
C CYS A 233 -31.82 18.01 20.06
N ARG A 234 -31.61 18.58 18.86
CA ARG A 234 -32.30 18.19 17.62
C ARG A 234 -31.55 17.17 16.75
N GLN A 235 -30.29 16.85 17.03
CA GLN A 235 -29.49 15.99 16.16
C GLN A 235 -29.40 14.56 16.70
N THR A 236 -30.16 13.64 16.10
CA THR A 236 -30.25 12.22 16.47
C THR A 236 -29.04 11.35 16.08
N HIS A 237 -28.14 11.85 15.23
CA HIS A 237 -27.01 11.08 14.68
C HIS A 237 -25.63 11.50 15.22
N ARG A 238 -25.53 12.37 16.24
CA ARG A 238 -24.25 12.73 16.87
C ARG A 238 -23.89 11.74 17.97
N ASN A 239 -22.59 11.48 18.11
CA ASN A 239 -22.04 10.65 19.18
C ASN A 239 -22.11 11.43 20.50
N ASN A 240 -23.22 11.31 21.21
CA ASN A 240 -23.46 12.00 22.48
C ASN A 240 -22.95 11.11 23.62
N VAL A 241 -21.62 10.97 23.71
CA VAL A 241 -20.99 10.23 24.80
C VAL A 241 -21.19 11.02 26.10
N ASP A 242 -21.73 10.36 27.11
CA ASP A 242 -21.97 10.94 28.44
C ASP A 242 -20.67 10.92 29.26
N VAL A 243 -19.87 11.99 29.13
CA VAL A 243 -18.57 12.14 29.80
C VAL A 243 -18.30 13.58 30.21
N ASP A 244 -17.61 13.72 31.34
CA ASP A 244 -17.47 14.99 32.05
C ASP A 244 -16.36 15.92 31.51
N THR A 245 -15.41 15.38 30.74
CA THR A 245 -14.23 16.13 30.28
C THR A 245 -14.01 16.08 28.77
N PRO A 246 -13.47 17.15 28.14
CA PRO A 246 -13.09 17.13 26.72
C PRO A 246 -12.14 15.99 26.37
N GLU A 247 -11.18 15.69 27.24
CA GLU A 247 -10.26 14.57 27.07
C GLU A 247 -11.02 13.23 26.95
N SER A 248 -11.89 12.94 27.91
CA SER A 248 -12.69 11.71 27.90
C SER A 248 -13.61 11.63 26.68
N TYR A 249 -14.19 12.76 26.27
CA TYR A 249 -15.03 12.84 25.08
C TYR A 249 -14.27 12.43 23.82
N TYR A 250 -13.16 13.08 23.49
CA TYR A 250 -12.45 12.77 22.24
C TYR A 250 -11.77 11.39 22.29
N ARG A 251 -11.38 10.90 23.48
CA ARG A 251 -10.88 9.54 23.66
C ARG A 251 -11.93 8.50 23.24
N VAL A 252 -13.13 8.60 23.79
CA VAL A 252 -14.21 7.62 23.58
C VAL A 252 -14.95 7.82 22.26
N ALA A 253 -15.19 9.07 21.86
CA ALA A 253 -16.00 9.37 20.68
C ALA A 253 -15.21 9.30 19.35
N VAL A 254 -13.88 9.48 19.40
CA VAL A 254 -13.04 9.62 18.18
C VAL A 254 -11.85 8.68 18.20
N PHE A 255 -10.97 8.76 19.20
CA PHE A 255 -9.68 8.04 19.20
C PHE A 255 -9.85 6.51 19.25
N ILE A 256 -10.60 6.01 20.22
CA ILE A 256 -10.88 4.57 20.38
C ILE A 256 -11.61 3.99 19.16
N PRO A 257 -12.74 4.58 18.68
CA PRO A 257 -13.40 4.09 17.49
C PRO A 257 -12.50 4.08 16.25
N PHE A 258 -11.60 5.07 16.12
CA PHE A 258 -10.68 5.14 14.99
C PHE A 258 -9.63 4.04 15.03
N LEU A 259 -9.06 3.78 16.21
CA LEU A 259 -8.16 2.65 16.43
C LEU A 259 -8.85 1.32 16.17
N ASP A 260 -10.02 1.09 16.75
CA ASP A 260 -10.76 -0.17 16.62
C ASP A 260 -11.09 -0.47 15.14
N ASN A 261 -11.62 0.53 14.42
CA ASN A 261 -11.89 0.38 13.00
C ASN A 261 -10.60 0.16 12.20
N PHE A 262 -9.51 0.85 12.51
CA PHE A 262 -8.25 0.66 11.81
C PHE A 262 -7.66 -0.74 12.04
N ILE A 263 -7.66 -1.23 13.28
CA ILE A 263 -7.19 -2.58 13.64
C ILE A 263 -8.02 -3.65 12.92
N GLU A 264 -9.36 -3.50 12.95
CA GLU A 264 -10.29 -4.43 12.31
C GLU A 264 -10.11 -4.44 10.79
N GLN A 265 -10.06 -3.27 10.15
CA GLN A 265 -9.89 -3.19 8.70
C GLN A 265 -8.52 -3.73 8.27
N LEU A 266 -7.45 -3.45 9.02
CA LEU A 266 -6.12 -3.99 8.72
C LEU A 266 -6.13 -5.52 8.87
N HIS A 267 -6.81 -6.07 9.88
CA HIS A 267 -6.99 -7.51 10.03
C HIS A 267 -7.67 -8.12 8.81
N ASN A 268 -8.88 -7.64 8.51
CA ASN A 268 -9.79 -8.25 7.57
C ASN A 268 -9.24 -8.20 6.14
N ARG A 269 -8.50 -7.15 5.78
CA ARG A 269 -7.95 -6.96 4.43
C ARG A 269 -6.71 -7.82 4.14
N PHE A 270 -6.04 -8.32 5.18
CA PHE A 270 -4.87 -9.20 5.03
C PHE A 270 -5.20 -10.69 5.27
N LEU A 271 -6.47 -11.05 5.55
CA LEU A 271 -6.89 -12.44 5.74
C LEU A 271 -6.62 -13.31 4.50
N GLU A 272 -6.92 -12.82 3.30
CA GLU A 272 -6.67 -13.58 2.07
C GLU A 272 -5.17 -13.86 1.90
N HIS A 273 -4.32 -12.86 2.12
CA HIS A 273 -2.87 -13.01 2.07
C HIS A 273 -2.41 -14.08 3.07
N ARG A 274 -2.94 -14.05 4.30
CA ARG A 274 -2.64 -15.06 5.33
C ARG A 274 -3.02 -16.46 4.85
N SER A 275 -4.20 -16.63 4.27
CA SER A 275 -4.65 -17.93 3.77
C SER A 275 -3.76 -18.48 2.66
N ILE A 276 -3.25 -17.61 1.78
CA ILE A 276 -2.30 -17.96 0.73
C ILE A 276 -0.94 -18.31 1.33
N LEU A 277 -0.42 -17.52 2.27
CA LEU A 277 0.82 -17.86 2.96
C LEU A 277 0.72 -19.23 3.66
N MET A 278 -0.41 -19.52 4.31
CA MET A 278 -0.65 -20.79 4.98
C MET A 278 -0.61 -21.99 4.02
N SER A 279 -1.00 -21.84 2.75
CA SER A 279 -0.89 -22.95 1.79
C SER A 279 0.55 -23.28 1.39
N PHE A 280 1.50 -22.36 1.62
CA PHE A 280 2.93 -22.55 1.35
C PHE A 280 3.77 -22.73 2.62
N ASP A 281 3.18 -22.64 3.82
CA ASP A 281 3.90 -22.72 5.11
C ASP A 281 4.66 -24.04 5.28
N CYS A 282 4.16 -25.13 4.66
CA CYS A 282 4.84 -26.43 4.63
C CYS A 282 6.24 -26.39 3.99
N LEU A 283 6.53 -25.42 3.12
CA LEU A 283 7.84 -25.26 2.47
C LEU A 283 8.85 -24.51 3.33
N ILE A 284 8.39 -23.79 4.34
CA ILE A 284 9.19 -22.91 5.19
C ILE A 284 9.63 -23.72 6.42
N PRO A 285 10.89 -24.18 6.50
CA PRO A 285 11.33 -24.96 7.64
C PRO A 285 11.43 -24.07 8.88
N LYS A 286 10.92 -24.55 10.01
CA LYS A 286 10.97 -23.83 11.29
C LYS A 286 12.01 -24.49 12.20
N PRO A 287 12.84 -23.71 12.93
CA PRO A 287 13.82 -24.28 13.84
C PRO A 287 13.19 -25.27 14.82
N ASN A 288 13.79 -26.45 14.97
CA ASN A 288 13.31 -27.54 15.82
C ASN A 288 11.89 -28.07 15.48
N CYS A 289 11.37 -27.78 14.29
CA CYS A 289 10.08 -28.30 13.83
C CYS A 289 10.30 -29.41 12.82
N LYS A 290 9.91 -30.64 13.17
CA LYS A 290 9.95 -31.78 12.24
C LYS A 290 8.70 -31.79 11.38
N VAL A 291 8.81 -32.36 10.18
CA VAL A 291 7.67 -32.61 9.30
C VAL A 291 6.68 -33.54 10.01
N THR A 292 5.54 -32.98 10.39
CA THR A 292 4.40 -33.70 10.96
C THR A 292 3.46 -34.19 9.86
N LYS A 293 2.51 -35.06 10.21
CA LYS A 293 1.48 -35.51 9.27
C LYS A 293 0.66 -34.35 8.69
N ASP A 294 0.39 -33.32 9.50
CA ASP A 294 -0.33 -32.12 9.05
C ASP A 294 0.46 -31.34 7.98
N ILE A 295 1.78 -31.18 8.18
CA ILE A 295 2.67 -30.55 7.19
C ILE A 295 2.72 -31.37 5.89
N GLU A 296 2.77 -32.70 5.99
CA GLU A 296 2.70 -33.57 4.81
C GLU A 296 1.36 -33.43 4.07
N ASP A 297 0.24 -33.40 4.78
CA ASP A 297 -1.09 -33.29 4.18
C ASP A 297 -1.28 -31.93 3.48
N GLN A 298 -0.76 -30.84 4.07
CA GLN A 298 -0.69 -29.52 3.43
C GLN A 298 0.18 -29.55 2.16
N PHE A 299 1.34 -30.21 2.22
CA PHE A 299 2.23 -30.33 1.08
C PHE A 299 1.58 -31.13 -0.07
N LYS A 300 0.84 -32.20 0.23
CA LYS A 300 0.09 -32.97 -0.77
C LYS A 300 -0.97 -32.15 -1.48
N LEU A 301 -1.69 -31.30 -0.74
CA LEU A 301 -2.64 -30.36 -1.34
C LEU A 301 -1.95 -29.38 -2.29
N LEU A 302 -0.75 -28.93 -1.91
CA LEU A 302 0.06 -28.04 -2.74
C LEU A 302 0.54 -28.73 -4.03
N LEU A 303 0.99 -29.99 -3.94
CA LEU A 303 1.36 -30.81 -5.10
C LEU A 303 0.19 -30.97 -6.07
N GLU A 304 -1.00 -31.32 -5.56
CA GLU A 304 -2.20 -31.48 -6.38
C GLU A 304 -2.60 -30.16 -7.06
N THR A 305 -2.43 -29.03 -6.36
CA THR A 305 -2.74 -27.70 -6.89
C THR A 305 -1.86 -27.32 -8.08
N TYR A 306 -0.58 -27.71 -8.06
CA TYR A 306 0.42 -27.33 -9.08
C TYR A 306 0.91 -28.50 -9.96
N LYS A 307 0.20 -29.63 -9.95
CA LYS A 307 0.59 -30.85 -10.67
C LYS A 307 0.91 -30.61 -12.15
N ASP A 308 0.15 -29.76 -12.82
CA ASP A 308 0.33 -29.50 -14.26
C ASP A 308 1.68 -28.84 -14.58
N ILE A 309 2.26 -28.11 -13.61
CA ILE A 309 3.58 -27.48 -13.72
C ILE A 309 4.69 -28.45 -13.29
N LEU A 310 4.38 -29.34 -12.35
CA LEU A 310 5.31 -30.29 -11.73
C LEU A 310 5.36 -31.67 -12.43
N ASN A 311 4.45 -31.94 -13.38
CA ASN A 311 4.19 -33.29 -13.91
C ASN A 311 5.45 -34.03 -14.40
N ASP A 312 6.44 -33.31 -14.94
CA ASP A 312 7.66 -33.93 -15.44
C ASP A 312 8.63 -34.37 -14.32
N ASP A 313 8.47 -33.86 -13.09
CA ASP A 313 9.36 -34.16 -11.94
C ASP A 313 8.71 -35.05 -10.88
N ILE A 314 7.38 -35.22 -10.91
CA ILE A 314 6.68 -36.04 -9.92
C ILE A 314 6.86 -37.52 -10.27
N LEU A 315 7.70 -38.23 -9.50
CA LEU A 315 7.80 -39.69 -9.59
C LEU A 315 6.61 -40.38 -8.91
N ASN A 316 6.40 -40.11 -7.61
CA ASN A 316 5.27 -40.58 -6.81
C ASN A 316 5.18 -39.77 -5.50
N GLU A 317 4.03 -39.85 -4.83
CA GLU A 317 3.76 -39.11 -3.58
C GLU A 317 4.80 -39.39 -2.47
N TYR A 318 5.25 -40.65 -2.31
CA TYR A 318 6.23 -41.01 -1.29
C TYR A 318 7.58 -40.33 -1.51
N SER A 319 8.04 -40.27 -2.76
CA SER A 319 9.27 -39.57 -3.15
C SER A 319 9.18 -38.08 -2.85
N CYS A 320 8.04 -37.44 -3.15
CA CYS A 320 7.83 -36.02 -2.88
C CYS A 320 7.86 -35.73 -1.36
N CYS A 321 7.15 -36.54 -0.55
CA CYS A 321 7.16 -36.39 0.90
C CYS A 321 8.55 -36.69 1.52
N ALA A 322 9.33 -37.58 0.91
CA ALA A 322 10.71 -37.82 1.33
C ALA A 322 11.61 -36.62 1.04
N GLU A 323 11.46 -35.99 -0.13
CA GLU A 323 12.16 -34.75 -0.48
C GLU A 323 11.85 -33.63 0.53
N LEU A 324 10.58 -33.44 0.88
CA LEU A 324 10.16 -32.48 1.91
C LEU A 324 10.85 -32.72 3.26
N LYS A 325 10.91 -33.99 3.70
CA LYS A 325 11.59 -34.35 4.96
C LYS A 325 13.08 -34.05 4.92
N LEU A 326 13.75 -34.37 3.81
CA LEU A 326 15.17 -34.09 3.63
C LEU A 326 15.43 -32.58 3.63
N TRP A 327 14.59 -31.80 2.95
CA TRP A 327 14.64 -30.34 2.93
C TRP A 327 14.60 -29.76 4.35
N HIS A 328 13.58 -30.11 5.14
CA HIS A 328 13.43 -29.63 6.52
C HIS A 328 14.62 -30.02 7.41
N ASN A 329 15.11 -31.26 7.30
CA ASN A 329 16.27 -31.72 8.07
C ASN A 329 17.56 -30.98 7.67
N SER A 330 17.75 -30.69 6.38
CA SER A 330 18.92 -29.96 5.91
C SER A 330 18.97 -28.53 6.45
N PHE A 331 17.81 -27.89 6.54
CA PHE A 331 17.68 -26.56 7.11
C PHE A 331 17.94 -26.56 8.62
N GLU A 332 17.45 -27.56 9.36
CA GLU A 332 17.72 -27.70 10.80
C GLU A 332 19.23 -27.75 11.08
N TYR A 333 19.97 -28.53 10.28
CA TYR A 333 21.43 -28.59 10.36
C TYR A 333 22.08 -27.25 10.02
N GLN A 334 21.65 -26.58 8.94
CA GLN A 334 22.19 -25.27 8.55
C GLN A 334 21.89 -24.18 9.59
N ALA A 335 20.71 -24.18 10.20
CA ALA A 335 20.32 -23.22 11.23
C ALA A 335 21.08 -23.44 12.55
N GLN A 336 21.46 -24.69 12.89
CA GLN A 336 22.35 -24.96 14.01
C GLN A 336 23.77 -24.42 13.76
N CYS A 337 24.22 -24.42 12.50
CA CYS A 337 25.53 -23.88 12.10
C CYS A 337 25.54 -22.35 11.90
N SER A 338 24.42 -21.74 11.55
CA SER A 338 24.30 -20.31 11.23
C SER A 338 23.50 -19.56 12.31
N GLN A 339 24.14 -18.62 13.01
CA GLN A 339 23.49 -17.74 14.00
C GLN A 339 22.59 -16.66 13.37
N GLN A 340 21.99 -16.91 12.21
CA GLN A 340 21.29 -15.88 11.45
C GLN A 340 19.86 -15.68 11.96
N SER A 341 19.51 -14.41 12.18
CA SER A 341 18.19 -13.98 12.61
C SER A 341 17.29 -13.79 11.39
N LYS A 342 16.38 -14.74 11.20
CA LYS A 342 15.27 -14.74 10.21
C LYS A 342 15.73 -14.88 8.74
N ILE A 343 15.46 -16.05 8.15
CA ILE A 343 15.67 -16.36 6.73
C ILE A 343 14.35 -16.09 6.00
N THR A 344 14.37 -15.32 4.90
CA THR A 344 13.18 -15.05 4.10
C THR A 344 12.88 -16.19 3.12
N VAL A 345 11.64 -16.30 2.60
CA VAL A 345 11.31 -17.23 1.51
C VAL A 345 12.25 -17.07 0.31
N THR A 346 12.62 -15.84 -0.02
CA THR A 346 13.53 -15.54 -1.12
C THR A 346 14.92 -16.13 -0.87
N ASP A 347 15.42 -16.03 0.37
CA ASP A 347 16.68 -16.65 0.76
C ASP A 347 16.59 -18.18 0.70
N LEU A 348 15.47 -18.77 1.12
CA LEU A 348 15.22 -20.22 1.01
C LEU A 348 15.31 -20.68 -0.44
N PHE A 349 14.71 -19.93 -1.38
CA PHE A 349 14.80 -20.26 -2.80
C PHE A 349 16.24 -20.21 -3.32
N PHE A 350 17.01 -19.17 -3.00
CA PHE A 350 18.39 -19.03 -3.47
C PHE A 350 19.37 -20.02 -2.82
N GLN A 351 19.07 -20.50 -1.61
CA GLN A 351 19.86 -21.51 -0.91
C GLN A 351 19.45 -22.95 -1.27
N CYS A 352 18.26 -23.13 -1.85
CA CYS A 352 17.75 -24.44 -2.26
C CYS A 352 18.58 -25.00 -3.43
N ASN A 353 19.20 -26.17 -3.23
CA ASN A 353 19.83 -26.91 -4.31
C ASN A 353 18.75 -27.56 -5.19
N SER A 354 18.56 -27.05 -6.41
CA SER A 354 17.51 -27.51 -7.34
C SER A 354 17.75 -28.92 -7.91
N GLU A 355 18.97 -29.44 -7.86
CA GLU A 355 19.28 -30.82 -8.28
C GLU A 355 18.87 -31.83 -7.21
N MET A 356 19.01 -31.46 -5.93
CA MET A 356 18.64 -32.31 -4.80
C MET A 356 17.15 -32.18 -4.44
N TYR A 357 16.60 -30.96 -4.52
CA TYR A 357 15.25 -30.63 -4.10
C TYR A 357 14.46 -30.00 -5.26
N THR A 358 14.26 -30.76 -6.33
CA THR A 358 13.66 -30.27 -7.57
C THR A 358 12.21 -29.79 -7.37
N ILE A 359 11.40 -30.53 -6.62
CA ILE A 359 9.99 -30.20 -6.38
C ILE A 359 9.90 -28.99 -5.44
N ILE A 360 10.68 -28.99 -4.36
CA ILE A 360 10.73 -27.87 -3.41
C ILE A 360 11.21 -26.59 -4.11
N SER A 361 12.25 -26.67 -4.94
CA SER A 361 12.76 -25.52 -5.70
C SER A 361 11.69 -24.92 -6.61
N LYS A 362 10.94 -25.76 -7.35
CA LYS A 362 9.84 -25.29 -8.21
C LYS A 362 8.69 -24.67 -7.42
N LEU A 363 8.30 -25.27 -6.29
CA LEU A 363 7.25 -24.73 -5.43
C LEU A 363 7.67 -23.42 -4.74
N LEU A 364 8.93 -23.30 -4.31
CA LEU A 364 9.50 -22.05 -3.82
C LEU A 364 9.54 -20.99 -4.93
N GLN A 365 9.88 -21.37 -6.17
CA GLN A 365 9.84 -20.47 -7.32
C GLN A 365 8.43 -19.91 -7.56
N ILE A 366 7.42 -20.79 -7.54
CA ILE A 366 6.01 -20.38 -7.64
C ILE A 366 5.67 -19.41 -6.51
N PHE A 367 6.09 -19.70 -5.28
CA PHE A 367 5.78 -18.89 -4.13
C PHE A 367 6.39 -17.48 -4.19
N ILE A 368 7.69 -17.36 -4.52
CA ILE A 368 8.36 -16.04 -4.60
C ILE A 368 7.92 -15.21 -5.82
N THR A 369 7.28 -15.84 -6.82
CA THR A 369 6.75 -15.16 -8.01
C THR A 369 5.29 -14.74 -7.87
N LEU A 370 4.63 -15.09 -6.76
CA LEU A 370 3.28 -14.62 -6.47
C LEU A 370 3.26 -13.09 -6.29
N PRO A 371 2.35 -12.38 -6.98
CA PRO A 371 2.33 -10.93 -6.95
C PRO A 371 1.77 -10.41 -5.62
N VAL A 372 2.56 -9.66 -4.86
CA VAL A 372 2.15 -9.07 -3.57
C VAL A 372 1.62 -7.65 -3.72
N THR A 373 2.19 -6.89 -4.66
CA THR A 373 1.87 -5.47 -4.87
C THR A 373 1.79 -5.15 -6.36
N THR A 374 0.94 -4.18 -6.73
CA THR A 374 0.82 -3.64 -8.09
C THR A 374 1.81 -2.52 -8.37
N ALA A 375 2.71 -2.19 -7.43
CA ALA A 375 3.59 -1.03 -7.52
C ALA A 375 4.48 -1.00 -8.78
N SER A 376 4.91 -2.17 -9.27
CA SER A 376 5.64 -2.31 -10.55
C SER A 376 4.73 -2.03 -11.76
N GLY A 377 3.52 -2.59 -11.77
CA GLY A 377 2.48 -2.33 -12.78
C GLY A 377 2.06 -0.85 -12.82
N GLU A 378 1.92 -0.20 -11.68
CA GLU A 378 1.59 1.24 -11.57
C GLU A 378 2.70 2.15 -12.09
N ARG A 379 3.98 1.78 -11.89
CA ARG A 379 5.09 2.47 -12.52
C ARG A 379 5.08 2.30 -14.04
N SER A 380 4.74 1.11 -14.55
CA SER A 380 4.50 0.90 -15.98
C SER A 380 3.34 1.75 -16.53
N PHE A 381 2.27 1.98 -15.75
CA PHE A 381 1.21 2.93 -16.13
C PHE A 381 1.69 4.40 -16.16
N SER A 382 2.56 4.80 -15.22
CA SER A 382 3.23 6.11 -15.26
C SER A 382 4.07 6.27 -16.54
N THR A 383 4.78 5.20 -16.92
CA THR A 383 5.56 5.10 -18.15
C THR A 383 4.68 5.16 -19.41
N LEU A 384 3.51 4.51 -19.39
CA LEU A 384 2.48 4.61 -20.44
C LEU A 384 2.02 6.05 -20.67
N ARG A 385 1.96 6.89 -19.63
CA ARG A 385 1.62 8.32 -19.74
C ARG A 385 2.68 9.12 -20.52
N ARG A 386 3.91 8.63 -20.59
CA ARG A 386 4.98 9.20 -21.46
C ARG A 386 4.84 8.74 -22.91
N ILE A 387 4.29 7.55 -23.14
CA ILE A 387 4.06 6.98 -24.48
C ILE A 387 2.78 7.56 -25.11
N LYS A 388 1.69 7.61 -24.34
CA LYS A 388 0.41 8.24 -24.69
C LYS A 388 0.40 9.70 -24.21
N THR A 389 0.96 10.58 -25.04
CA THR A 389 0.81 12.03 -24.87
C THR A 389 -0.42 12.52 -25.62
N TYR A 390 -0.89 13.73 -25.30
CA TYR A 390 -2.00 14.39 -26.02
C TYR A 390 -1.81 14.37 -27.55
N LEU A 391 -0.56 14.57 -28.01
CA LEU A 391 -0.18 14.55 -29.43
C LEU A 391 -0.03 13.12 -30.03
N ARG A 392 0.00 12.06 -29.20
CA ARG A 392 0.17 10.65 -29.60
C ARG A 392 -1.00 9.75 -29.18
N ASN A 393 -2.16 10.33 -28.89
CA ASN A 393 -3.32 9.56 -28.42
C ASN A 393 -3.92 8.64 -29.48
N THR A 394 -3.74 8.94 -30.77
CA THR A 394 -4.12 8.08 -31.90
C THR A 394 -2.97 7.15 -32.29
N THR A 395 -2.74 6.09 -31.52
CA THR A 395 -1.78 5.02 -31.87
C THR A 395 -2.47 3.67 -31.85
N GLY A 396 -2.21 2.83 -32.86
CA GLY A 396 -2.76 1.47 -32.92
C GLY A 396 -2.17 0.57 -31.82
N GLN A 397 -2.92 -0.48 -31.44
CA GLN A 397 -2.55 -1.38 -30.34
C GLN A 397 -1.16 -2.01 -30.53
N ASN A 398 -0.80 -2.41 -31.74
CA ASN A 398 0.50 -3.02 -32.03
C ASN A 398 1.67 -2.06 -31.74
N ARG A 399 1.53 -0.80 -32.16
CA ARG A 399 2.56 0.22 -31.92
C ARG A 399 2.64 0.59 -30.44
N LEU A 400 1.50 0.67 -29.75
CA LEU A 400 1.46 0.89 -28.29
C LEU A 400 2.21 -0.22 -27.56
N ASN A 401 1.86 -1.48 -27.83
CA ASN A 401 2.49 -2.63 -27.21
C ASN A 401 4.00 -2.66 -27.50
N GLY A 402 4.42 -2.42 -28.75
CA GLY A 402 5.85 -2.37 -29.10
C GLY A 402 6.62 -1.28 -28.36
N LEU A 403 6.08 -0.05 -28.32
CA LEU A 403 6.71 1.05 -27.58
C LEU A 403 6.73 0.83 -26.06
N SER A 404 5.68 0.22 -25.51
CA SER A 404 5.63 -0.17 -24.10
C SER A 404 6.69 -1.21 -23.78
N MET A 405 6.86 -2.24 -24.61
CA MET A 405 7.89 -3.27 -24.42
C MET A 405 9.29 -2.67 -24.48
N LEU A 406 9.59 -1.82 -25.47
CA LEU A 406 10.89 -1.13 -25.56
C LEU A 406 11.22 -0.27 -24.34
N ASN A 407 10.20 0.32 -23.72
CA ASN A 407 10.38 1.20 -22.57
C ASN A 407 10.49 0.41 -21.25
N ILE A 408 9.73 -0.68 -21.11
CA ILE A 408 9.79 -1.60 -19.97
C ILE A 408 11.15 -2.31 -19.96
N HIS A 409 11.60 -2.80 -21.12
CA HIS A 409 12.85 -3.54 -21.30
C HIS A 409 13.98 -2.68 -21.86
N ARG A 410 14.08 -1.43 -21.40
CA ARG A 410 15.10 -0.47 -21.86
C ARG A 410 16.55 -0.89 -21.53
N ASP A 411 16.69 -1.85 -20.63
CA ASP A 411 17.92 -2.49 -20.18
C ASP A 411 18.39 -3.58 -21.15
N ILE A 412 17.49 -4.10 -21.99
CA ILE A 412 17.85 -5.02 -23.06
C ILE A 412 18.41 -4.20 -24.23
N ILE A 413 19.71 -4.30 -24.46
CA ILE A 413 20.37 -3.69 -25.61
C ILE A 413 20.03 -4.53 -26.83
N ILE A 414 19.34 -3.94 -27.80
CA ILE A 414 19.03 -4.57 -29.08
C ILE A 414 19.94 -3.94 -30.14
N THR A 415 20.73 -4.77 -30.82
CA THR A 415 21.60 -4.28 -31.90
C THR A 415 20.87 -4.23 -33.24
N PRO A 416 21.24 -3.31 -34.17
CA PRO A 416 20.68 -3.29 -35.51
C PRO A 416 20.82 -4.64 -36.24
N GLU A 417 21.93 -5.35 -36.01
CA GLU A 417 22.22 -6.66 -36.60
C GLU A 417 21.25 -7.74 -36.12
N GLU A 418 20.91 -7.78 -34.83
CA GLU A 418 19.89 -8.68 -34.28
C GLU A 418 18.51 -8.45 -34.92
N ILE A 419 18.14 -7.18 -35.11
CA ILE A 419 16.88 -6.82 -35.77
C ILE A 419 16.88 -7.28 -37.23
N VAL A 420 17.97 -7.03 -37.97
CA VAL A 420 18.10 -7.45 -39.36
C VAL A 420 18.06 -8.97 -39.49
N ASN A 421 18.72 -9.69 -38.58
CA ASN A 421 18.72 -11.15 -38.56
C ASN A 421 17.33 -11.72 -38.26
N GLU A 422 16.59 -11.18 -37.28
CA GLU A 422 15.22 -11.60 -36.97
C GLU A 422 14.22 -11.24 -38.07
N MET A 423 14.35 -10.05 -38.67
CA MET A 423 13.56 -9.66 -39.83
C MET A 423 13.86 -10.57 -41.05
N GLY A 424 15.12 -10.99 -41.21
CA GLY A 424 15.54 -11.95 -42.22
C GLY A 424 14.89 -13.32 -42.06
N LYS A 425 14.70 -13.79 -40.83
CA LYS A 425 14.00 -15.06 -40.53
C LYS A 425 12.50 -15.02 -40.87
N THR A 426 11.88 -13.84 -40.79
CA THR A 426 10.42 -13.66 -40.94
C THR A 426 9.97 -13.17 -42.31
N SER A 427 10.89 -12.89 -43.24
CA SER A 427 10.53 -12.27 -44.52
C SER A 427 11.07 -13.02 -45.76
N ASN A 428 10.12 -13.49 -46.57
CA ASN A 428 10.23 -13.49 -48.04
C ASN A 428 9.96 -12.08 -48.62
N LYS A 429 10.27 -10.99 -47.90
CA LYS A 429 10.12 -9.63 -48.44
C LYS A 429 11.40 -9.30 -49.20
N ARG A 430 11.43 -9.70 -50.47
CA ARG A 430 12.38 -9.14 -51.44
C ARG A 430 12.25 -7.62 -51.37
N LEU A 431 13.32 -6.95 -50.93
CA LEU A 431 13.53 -5.54 -51.22
C LEU A 431 13.56 -5.42 -52.74
N ALA A 432 12.47 -4.94 -53.34
CA ALA A 432 12.47 -4.48 -54.72
C ALA A 432 13.30 -3.20 -54.75
N LEU A 433 14.63 -3.35 -54.78
CA LEU A 433 15.53 -2.29 -55.19
C LEU A 433 15.29 -2.11 -56.70
N HIS A 434 14.42 -1.18 -57.05
CA HIS A 434 14.42 -0.61 -58.39
C HIS A 434 15.72 0.20 -58.52
N LEU A 435 16.75 -0.46 -59.06
CA LEU A 435 17.93 0.18 -59.62
C LEU A 435 17.58 0.93 -60.90
#